data_AF-A0A519MRC6-F1
#
_entry.id   AF-A0A519MRC6-F1
#
_cell.length_a   1.000
_cell.length_b   1.000
_cell.length_c   1.000
_cell.angle_alpha   90.00
_cell.angle_beta   90.00
_cell.angle_gamma   90.00
#
_symmetry.space_group_name_H-M   'P 1'
#
loop_
_entity.id
_entity.type
_entity.pdbx_description
1 polymer ?
#
loop_
_entity_poly.entity_id
_entity_poly.type
_entity_poly.pdbx_seq_one_letter_code
_entity_poly.pdbx_strand_id
1 'polypeptide(L)'
;IASITINPETDTPQVLKDHAEMLGITSENWNFLTGEKGYIYKIANQGFKIFAGENKQAAGGFEHSGLFALVDKQGRIRCRRDKQGNPIGFYTGLNYTDKDGIKEDLEGKFKPGIAAIKEDIKKLLEE
;
A
#
# COMPACT_ATOMS: atom_id res chain seq x y z
N ILE A 1 -8.09 -6.76 2.14
CA ILE A 1 -7.20 -5.74 1.56
C ILE A 1 -8.01 -4.47 1.37
N ALA A 2 -7.43 -3.32 1.70
CA ALA A 2 -8.04 -2.02 1.45
C ALA A 2 -7.08 -1.17 0.59
N SER A 3 -7.58 -0.66 -0.52
CA SER A 3 -6.91 0.37 -1.34
C SER A 3 -7.67 1.68 -1.14
N ILE A 4 -7.01 2.71 -0.63
CA ILE A 4 -7.62 4.02 -0.37
C ILE A 4 -7.09 5.00 -1.41
N THR A 5 -7.98 5.64 -2.18
CA THR A 5 -7.57 6.65 -3.17
C THR A 5 -6.93 7.88 -2.51
N ILE A 6 -6.00 8.52 -3.21
CA ILE A 6 -5.46 9.85 -2.87
C ILE A 6 -6.14 10.99 -3.64
N ASN A 7 -7.02 10.67 -4.59
CA ASN A 7 -7.76 11.59 -5.44
C ASN A 7 -9.29 11.35 -5.34
N PRO A 8 -9.89 11.54 -4.15
CA PRO A 8 -11.31 11.25 -3.94
C PRO A 8 -12.27 12.14 -4.74
N GLU A 9 -11.80 13.29 -5.24
CA GLU A 9 -12.60 14.18 -6.09
C GLU A 9 -12.89 13.56 -7.46
N THR A 10 -11.99 12.72 -7.98
CA THR A 10 -12.16 12.00 -9.24
C THR A 10 -12.60 10.56 -9.01
N ASP A 11 -12.03 9.92 -7.98
CA ASP A 11 -12.20 8.49 -7.71
C ASP A 11 -13.48 8.24 -6.92
N THR A 12 -14.61 8.44 -7.59
CA THR A 12 -15.93 8.07 -7.10
C THR A 12 -16.06 6.55 -6.95
N PRO A 13 -17.05 6.03 -6.19
CA PRO A 13 -17.27 4.60 -6.08
C PRO A 13 -17.43 3.89 -7.44
N GLN A 14 -18.05 4.56 -8.43
CA GLN A 14 -18.18 4.00 -9.77
C GLN A 14 -16.82 3.90 -10.48
N VAL A 15 -16.01 4.97 -10.45
CA VAL A 15 -14.67 4.98 -11.06
C VAL A 15 -13.77 3.91 -10.42
N LEU A 16 -13.82 3.76 -9.10
CA LEU A 16 -13.06 2.74 -8.38
C LEU A 16 -13.53 1.32 -8.72
N LYS A 17 -14.84 1.12 -8.93
CA LYS A 17 -15.39 -0.16 -9.38
C LYS A 17 -14.89 -0.51 -10.78
N ASP A 18 -15.00 0.41 -11.73
CA ASP A 18 -14.52 0.22 -13.10
C ASP A 18 -13.01 -0.05 -13.13
N HIS A 19 -12.25 0.63 -12.25
CA HIS A 19 -10.82 0.40 -12.09
C HIS A 19 -10.50 -1.00 -11.56
N ALA A 20 -11.24 -1.48 -10.55
CA ALA A 20 -11.08 -2.84 -10.02
C ALA A 20 -11.41 -3.92 -11.06
N GLU A 21 -12.45 -3.70 -11.87
CA GLU A 21 -12.84 -4.58 -12.98
C GLU A 21 -11.76 -4.61 -14.07
N MET A 22 -11.20 -3.46 -14.44
CA MET A 22 -10.08 -3.36 -15.39
C MET A 22 -8.83 -4.11 -14.90
N LEU A 23 -8.55 -4.10 -13.59
CA LEU A 23 -7.46 -4.87 -13.00
C LEU A 23 -7.75 -6.38 -12.88
N GLY A 24 -8.97 -6.81 -13.23
CA GLY A 24 -9.39 -8.22 -13.12
C GLY A 24 -9.52 -8.71 -11.67
N ILE A 25 -9.76 -7.80 -10.72
CA ILE A 25 -9.88 -8.16 -9.31
C ILE A 25 -11.23 -8.83 -9.05
N THR A 26 -11.18 -10.08 -8.60
CA THR A 26 -12.39 -10.89 -8.29
C THR A 26 -12.58 -11.15 -6.80
N SER A 27 -11.65 -10.68 -5.96
CA SER A 27 -11.69 -10.95 -4.52
C SER A 27 -12.69 -10.04 -3.81
N GLU A 28 -13.70 -10.64 -3.18
CA GLU A 28 -14.67 -9.93 -2.31
C GLU A 28 -14.00 -9.30 -1.07
N ASN A 29 -12.80 -9.77 -0.72
CA ASN A 29 -12.04 -9.27 0.41
C ASN A 29 -11.09 -8.12 0.03
N TRP A 30 -11.10 -7.63 -1.21
CA TRP A 30 -10.35 -6.45 -1.64
C TRP A 30 -11.28 -5.28 -1.90
N ASN A 31 -11.24 -4.29 -1.01
CA ASN A 31 -12.09 -3.11 -1.07
C ASN A 31 -11.30 -1.90 -1.57
N PHE A 32 -11.89 -1.16 -2.51
CA PHE A 32 -11.41 0.15 -2.95
C PHE A 32 -12.25 1.23 -2.26
N LEU A 33 -11.59 2.18 -1.61
CA LEU A 33 -12.20 3.12 -0.69
C LEU A 33 -11.94 4.55 -1.15
N THR A 34 -12.97 5.38 -1.05
CA THR A 34 -12.96 6.83 -1.26
C THR A 34 -13.71 7.51 -0.12
N GLY A 35 -13.72 8.84 -0.08
CA GLY A 35 -14.33 9.60 1.02
C GLY A 35 -13.86 11.05 1.08
N GLU A 36 -14.03 11.67 2.25
CA GLU A 36 -13.62 13.06 2.47
C GLU A 36 -12.09 13.19 2.40
N LYS A 37 -11.60 14.12 1.59
CA LYS A 37 -10.17 14.30 1.26
C LYS A 37 -9.32 14.59 2.49
N GLY A 38 -9.78 15.49 3.36
CA GLY A 38 -9.12 15.80 4.63
C GLY A 38 -8.98 14.59 5.53
N TYR A 39 -10.03 13.76 5.64
CA TYR A 39 -10.01 12.52 6.39
C TYR A 39 -9.01 11.53 5.80
N ILE A 40 -9.02 11.31 4.48
CA ILE A 40 -8.08 10.42 3.77
C ILE A 40 -6.62 10.85 4.02
N TYR A 41 -6.30 12.13 3.85
CA TYR A 41 -4.94 12.61 4.09
C TYR A 41 -4.55 12.56 5.56
N LYS A 42 -5.51 12.75 6.48
CA LYS A 42 -5.29 12.57 7.91
C LYS A 42 -4.97 11.11 8.25
N ILE A 43 -5.73 10.13 7.76
CA ILE A 43 -5.44 8.72 8.01
C ILE A 43 -4.10 8.31 7.39
N ALA A 44 -3.79 8.74 6.17
CA ALA A 44 -2.50 8.45 5.53
C ALA A 44 -1.33 8.98 6.36
N ASN A 45 -1.31 10.30 6.62
CA ASN A 45 -0.17 10.97 7.23
C ASN A 45 -0.07 10.79 8.76
N GLN A 46 -1.19 10.70 9.48
CA GLN A 46 -1.21 10.59 10.95
C GLN A 46 -1.47 9.17 11.43
N GLY A 47 -2.35 8.44 10.74
CA GLY A 47 -2.70 7.05 11.09
C GLY A 47 -1.62 6.08 10.63
N PHE A 48 -1.45 5.95 9.32
CA PHE A 48 -0.46 5.06 8.72
C PHE A 48 0.96 5.62 8.76
N LYS A 49 1.13 6.94 8.85
CA LYS A 49 2.43 7.62 8.69
C LYS A 49 3.08 7.31 7.33
N ILE A 50 2.25 7.15 6.31
CA ILE A 50 2.65 7.03 4.91
C ILE A 50 2.24 8.32 4.23
N PHE A 51 3.21 9.02 3.62
CA PHE A 51 2.94 10.30 3.02
C PHE A 51 1.97 10.17 1.84
N ALA A 52 0.97 11.04 1.82
CA ALA A 52 0.07 11.26 0.69
C ALA A 52 -0.36 12.72 0.67
N GLY A 53 -0.27 13.36 -0.49
CA GLY A 53 -0.67 14.76 -0.66
C GLY A 53 -0.66 15.22 -2.10
N GLU A 54 -1.19 16.42 -2.32
CA GLU A 54 -1.16 17.06 -3.63
C GLU A 54 0.20 17.69 -3.89
N ASN A 55 0.71 17.48 -5.10
CA ASN A 55 1.92 18.13 -5.59
C ASN A 55 1.72 18.44 -7.08
N LYS A 56 1.44 19.71 -7.40
CA LYS A 56 1.20 20.16 -8.78
C LYS A 56 2.42 19.98 -9.71
N GLN A 57 3.60 19.78 -9.14
CA GLN A 57 4.83 19.51 -9.89
C GLN A 57 5.03 18.01 -10.15
N ALA A 58 4.33 17.15 -9.42
CA ALA A 58 4.36 15.71 -9.65
C ALA A 58 3.51 15.33 -10.87
N ALA A 59 3.95 14.29 -11.58
CA ALA A 59 3.16 13.70 -12.66
C ALA A 59 1.82 13.18 -12.08
N GLY A 60 0.70 13.69 -12.60
CA GLY A 60 -0.64 13.37 -12.09
C GLY A 60 -1.12 14.26 -10.93
N GLY A 61 -0.31 15.18 -10.43
CA GLY A 61 -0.72 16.18 -9.44
C GLY A 61 -0.69 15.69 -7.97
N PHE A 62 -0.22 14.48 -7.72
CA PHE A 62 -0.17 13.88 -6.39
C PHE A 62 1.17 13.22 -6.10
N GLU A 63 1.53 13.16 -4.82
CA GLU A 63 2.71 12.48 -4.32
C GLU A 63 2.30 11.53 -3.19
N HIS A 64 2.74 10.28 -3.30
CA HIS A 64 2.49 9.24 -2.30
C HIS A 64 3.59 8.18 -2.33
N SER A 65 3.79 7.48 -1.21
CA SER A 65 4.74 6.36 -1.17
C SER A 65 4.11 5.06 -1.71
N GLY A 66 4.87 4.26 -2.47
CA GLY A 66 4.46 2.93 -2.96
C GLY A 66 4.52 1.82 -1.91
N LEU A 67 4.08 2.11 -0.68
CA LEU A 67 4.23 1.28 0.50
C LEU A 67 2.91 0.66 0.95
N PHE A 68 2.95 -0.59 1.40
CA PHE A 68 1.86 -1.29 2.08
C PHE A 68 2.08 -1.28 3.60
N ALA A 69 1.00 -1.02 4.35
CA ALA A 69 0.95 -1.22 5.80
C ALA A 69 0.24 -2.55 6.11
N LEU A 70 0.80 -3.33 7.04
CA LEU A 70 0.12 -4.48 7.64
C LEU A 70 -0.55 -4.03 8.93
N VAL A 71 -1.85 -4.30 9.07
CA VAL A 71 -2.65 -3.88 10.22
C VAL A 71 -3.34 -5.08 10.84
N ASP A 72 -3.27 -5.22 12.16
CA ASP A 72 -3.93 -6.31 12.89
C ASP A 72 -5.41 -6.03 13.21
N LYS A 73 -6.09 -7.03 13.80
CA LYS A 73 -7.52 -6.94 14.16
C LYS A 73 -7.81 -5.87 15.21
N GLN A 74 -6.80 -5.39 15.95
CA GLN A 74 -6.92 -4.32 16.94
C GLN A 74 -6.55 -2.95 16.34
N GLY A 75 -6.31 -2.87 15.03
CA GLY A 75 -5.97 -1.64 14.33
C GLY A 75 -4.51 -1.20 14.51
N ARG A 76 -3.62 -2.09 14.96
CA ARG A 76 -2.20 -1.76 15.17
C ARG A 76 -1.40 -2.07 13.92
N ILE A 77 -0.49 -1.17 13.57
CA ILE A 77 0.47 -1.40 12.48
C ILE A 77 1.49 -2.43 12.93
N ARG A 78 1.68 -3.48 12.13
CA ARG A 78 2.62 -4.57 12.39
C ARG A 78 3.92 -4.34 11.63
N CYS A 79 5.00 -4.31 12.38
CA CYS A 79 6.35 -4.19 11.83
C CYS A 79 7.02 -5.55 11.78
N ARG A 80 7.82 -5.78 10.73
CA ARG A 80 8.77 -6.88 10.68
C ARG A 80 10.16 -6.41 11.14
N ARG A 81 11.11 -7.32 11.27
CA ARG A 81 12.52 -6.98 11.54
C ARG A 81 13.41 -7.46 10.40
N ASP A 82 14.43 -6.68 10.07
CA ASP A 82 15.50 -7.13 9.16
C ASP A 82 16.46 -8.10 9.87
N LYS A 83 17.47 -8.59 9.13
CA LYS A 83 18.49 -9.51 9.67
C LYS A 83 19.33 -8.91 10.81
N GLN A 84 19.37 -7.59 10.94
CA GLN A 84 20.09 -6.86 11.97
C GLN A 84 19.19 -6.48 13.16
N GLY A 85 17.90 -6.86 13.13
CA GLY A 85 16.92 -6.57 14.16
C GLY A 85 16.26 -5.20 14.03
N ASN A 86 16.56 -4.41 12.99
CA ASN A 86 15.96 -3.11 12.76
C ASN A 86 14.48 -3.26 12.38
N PRO A 87 13.58 -2.42 12.91
CA PRO A 87 12.17 -2.47 12.54
C PRO A 87 11.95 -1.97 11.11
N ILE A 88 11.19 -2.74 10.33
CA ILE A 88 10.67 -2.34 9.02
C ILE A 88 9.15 -2.18 9.19
N GLY A 89 8.68 -0.93 9.13
CA GLY A 89 7.27 -0.59 9.36
C GLY A 89 6.35 -0.83 8.16
N PHE A 90 6.89 -0.83 6.94
CA PHE A 90 6.11 -0.91 5.71
C PHE A 90 6.77 -1.82 4.67
N TYR A 91 5.96 -2.31 3.75
CA TYR A 91 6.39 -3.25 2.72
C TYR A 91 6.33 -2.56 1.36
N THR A 92 7.42 -2.60 0.59
CA THR A 92 7.44 -2.05 -0.77
C THR A 92 6.59 -2.88 -1.74
N GLY A 93 5.85 -2.20 -2.61
CA GLY A 93 5.15 -2.80 -3.75
C GLY A 93 5.97 -2.89 -5.04
N LEU A 94 7.22 -2.42 -5.02
CA LEU A 94 8.04 -2.25 -6.21
C LEU A 94 8.62 -3.58 -6.74
N ASN A 95 9.06 -3.52 -7.98
CA ASN A 95 9.74 -4.58 -8.70
C ASN A 95 11.26 -4.35 -8.65
N TYR A 96 12.02 -5.45 -8.61
CA TYR A 96 13.48 -5.44 -8.44
C TYR A 96 14.17 -6.42 -9.39
N THR A 97 15.39 -6.10 -9.79
CA THR A 97 16.24 -7.00 -10.60
C THR A 97 16.94 -8.08 -9.77
N ASP A 98 17.02 -7.90 -8.45
CA ASP A 98 17.65 -8.81 -7.50
C ASP A 98 16.70 -9.25 -6.38
N LYS A 99 17.03 -10.37 -5.73
CA LYS A 99 16.22 -10.95 -4.64
C LYS A 99 16.29 -10.17 -3.34
N ASP A 100 17.36 -9.40 -3.15
CA ASP A 100 17.61 -8.66 -1.91
C ASP A 100 16.89 -7.31 -1.89
N GLY A 101 16.33 -6.88 -3.04
CA GLY A 101 15.56 -5.65 -3.15
C GLY A 101 16.42 -4.40 -3.20
N ILE A 102 17.62 -4.49 -3.79
CA ILE A 102 18.59 -3.40 -3.82
C ILE A 102 18.39 -2.51 -5.06
N LYS A 103 18.10 -3.11 -6.22
CA LYS A 103 17.98 -2.42 -7.50
C LYS A 103 16.55 -2.46 -8.03
N GLU A 104 15.85 -1.36 -7.83
CA GLU A 104 14.50 -1.12 -8.34
C GLU A 104 14.48 -1.07 -9.86
N ASP A 105 13.48 -1.72 -10.45
CA ASP A 105 13.27 -1.75 -11.90
C ASP A 105 11.80 -2.12 -12.17
N LEU A 106 11.12 -1.34 -13.03
CA LEU A 106 9.69 -1.55 -13.32
C LEU A 106 9.41 -2.92 -13.98
N GLU A 107 10.37 -3.46 -14.73
CA GLU A 107 10.32 -4.78 -15.37
C GLU A 107 11.02 -5.86 -14.52
N GLY A 108 11.49 -5.49 -13.33
CA GLY A 108 12.11 -6.37 -12.36
C GLY A 108 11.21 -7.57 -11.99
N LYS A 109 11.81 -8.76 -11.92
CA LYS A 109 11.07 -10.01 -11.65
C LYS A 109 10.88 -10.29 -10.16
N PHE A 110 11.69 -9.67 -9.30
CA PHE A 110 11.67 -9.93 -7.87
C PHE A 110 10.81 -8.90 -7.14
N LYS A 111 10.06 -9.39 -6.15
CA LYS A 111 9.16 -8.57 -5.33
C LYS A 111 9.32 -8.92 -3.84
N PRO A 112 10.51 -8.64 -3.25
CA PRO A 112 10.82 -9.06 -1.89
C PRO A 112 9.86 -8.46 -0.85
N GLY A 113 9.38 -7.23 -1.04
CA GLY A 113 8.36 -6.62 -0.16
C GLY A 113 7.02 -7.37 -0.19
N ILE A 114 6.58 -7.81 -1.37
CA ILE A 114 5.37 -8.63 -1.53
C ILE A 114 5.54 -10.03 -0.94
N ALA A 115 6.73 -10.63 -1.09
CA ALA A 115 7.03 -11.91 -0.46
C ALA A 115 6.99 -11.81 1.08
N ALA A 116 7.60 -10.75 1.61
CA ALA A 116 7.63 -10.44 3.04
C ALA A 116 6.24 -10.24 3.65
N ILE A 117 5.39 -9.40 3.04
CA ILE A 117 4.05 -9.15 3.61
C ILE A 117 3.19 -10.41 3.58
N LYS A 118 3.33 -11.27 2.57
CA LYS A 118 2.63 -12.56 2.50
C LYS A 118 3.06 -13.51 3.63
N GLU A 119 4.34 -13.53 3.97
CA GLU A 119 4.86 -14.31 5.10
C GLU A 119 4.28 -13.79 6.42
N ASP A 120 4.34 -12.48 6.65
CA ASP A 120 3.94 -11.86 7.91
C ASP A 120 2.40 -11.85 8.09
N ILE A 121 1.63 -11.82 6.99
CA ILE A 121 0.17 -12.07 7.03
C ILE A 121 -0.13 -13.47 7.57
N LYS A 122 0.61 -14.51 7.14
CA LYS A 122 0.37 -15.88 7.63
C LYS A 122 0.60 -16.00 9.14
N LYS A 123 1.70 -15.44 9.62
CA LYS A 123 2.00 -15.38 11.06
C LYS A 123 0.89 -14.67 11.83
N LEU A 124 0.43 -13.53 11.32
CA LEU A 124 -0.64 -12.76 11.95
C LEU A 124 -1.98 -13.50 12.00
N LEU A 125 -2.24 -14.41 11.07
CA LEU A 125 -3.45 -15.25 11.06
C LEU A 125 -3.39 -16.41 12.06
N GLU A 126 -2.20 -16.77 12.53
CA GLU A 126 -1.95 -17.82 13.53
C GLU A 126 -2.00 -17.28 14.98
N GLU A 127 -2.10 -15.95 15.16
CA GLU A 127 -2.30 -15.25 16.45
C GLU A 127 -3.78 -15.22 16.89
#